data_AF-A0A3M1Z6E9-F1
#
_entry.id   AF-A0A3M1Z6E9-F1
#
_cell.length_a   1.000
_cell.length_b   1.000
_cell.length_c   1.000
_cell.angle_alpha   90.00
_cell.angle_beta   90.00
_cell.angle_gamma   90.00
#
_symmetry.space_group_name_H-M   'P 1'
#
loop_
_entity.id
_entity.type
_entity.pdbx_description
1 polymer ?
#
loop_
_entity_poly.entity_id
_entity_poly.type
_entity_poly.pdbx_seq_one_letter_code
_entity_poly.pdbx_strand_id
1 'polypeptide(L)'
;MPEYIKIQINGMTCKHCEETAQNLLEAIDGVESATIDNWESGITHLEASKNIPLEAIEDALSKGGYRLANTSKRAGNPLIAVLLLSLMVGGLALIIIVFSSRFAARPTSLAEIPSNNNQNLTSTTVESETASTNEIADIETNNTASFTLPIIALDNPPEQPPALNFSVTPDVEIAGEIRIPDNERPITVLLFGTAGCSTCGIEAQSLARIVEEHDTEHLRVVFVDIYNVGGSQQLAWFANVLQATNLTWAVDTEGVLRELLGVDIDATLILDRQGNILYRDDFLTPDAVLREQIERALEAAL
;
A
#
# COMPACT_ATOMS: atom_id res chain seq x y z
N MET A 1 15.87 -11.39 10.74
CA MET A 1 15.40 -10.14 10.11
C MET A 1 14.02 -10.46 9.61
N PRO A 2 13.00 -9.68 9.99
CA PRO A 2 11.65 -9.96 9.54
C PRO A 2 11.57 -9.85 8.02
N GLU A 3 10.94 -10.83 7.38
CA GLU A 3 10.68 -10.94 5.95
C GLU A 3 9.18 -10.82 5.73
N TYR A 4 8.79 -10.03 4.74
CA TYR A 4 7.40 -9.96 4.29
C TYR A 4 7.28 -10.71 2.96
N ILE A 5 6.37 -11.67 2.89
CA ILE A 5 6.20 -12.53 1.72
C ILE A 5 4.74 -12.45 1.25
N LYS A 6 4.53 -11.98 0.03
CA LYS A 6 3.25 -12.09 -0.66
C LYS A 6 3.24 -13.37 -1.47
N ILE A 7 2.21 -14.21 -1.34
CA ILE A 7 2.05 -15.43 -2.12
C ILE A 7 0.65 -15.55 -2.68
N GLN A 8 0.49 -16.33 -3.76
CA GLN A 8 -0.81 -16.73 -4.29
C GLN A 8 -1.03 -18.22 -4.10
N ILE A 9 -2.16 -18.57 -3.50
CA ILE A 9 -2.53 -19.95 -3.21
C ILE A 9 -3.70 -20.36 -4.10
N ASN A 10 -3.52 -21.44 -4.86
CA ASN A 10 -4.57 -22.06 -5.65
C ASN A 10 -5.15 -23.29 -4.93
N GLY A 11 -6.43 -23.56 -5.19
CA GLY A 11 -7.14 -24.75 -4.70
C GLY A 11 -8.05 -24.52 -3.50
N MET A 12 -8.15 -23.28 -3.01
CA MET A 12 -9.16 -22.90 -2.03
C MET A 12 -10.52 -22.69 -2.72
N THR A 13 -11.59 -23.20 -2.13
CA THR A 13 -12.95 -23.12 -2.73
C THR A 13 -14.01 -22.62 -1.76
N CYS A 14 -13.64 -22.31 -0.53
CA CYS A 14 -14.53 -21.72 0.47
C CYS A 14 -13.73 -21.13 1.64
N LYS A 15 -14.42 -20.39 2.51
CA LYS A 15 -13.86 -19.81 3.74
C LYS A 15 -13.20 -20.84 4.68
N HIS A 16 -13.70 -22.07 4.74
CA HIS A 16 -13.05 -23.09 5.57
C HIS A 16 -11.70 -23.57 4.98
N CYS A 17 -11.57 -23.57 3.65
CA CYS A 17 -10.29 -23.83 2.99
C CYS A 17 -9.27 -22.73 3.30
N GLU A 18 -9.72 -21.47 3.36
CA GLU A 18 -8.93 -20.31 3.79
C GLU A 18 -8.33 -20.51 5.17
N GLU A 19 -9.18 -20.77 6.17
CA GLU A 19 -8.74 -21.01 7.55
C GLU A 19 -7.76 -22.19 7.63
N THR A 20 -8.00 -23.26 6.86
CA THR A 20 -7.10 -24.41 6.81
C THR A 20 -5.74 -24.05 6.22
N ALA A 21 -5.72 -23.32 5.10
CA ALA A 21 -4.48 -22.86 4.46
C ALA A 21 -3.70 -21.90 5.36
N GLN A 22 -4.37 -20.97 6.01
CA GLN A 22 -3.77 -20.04 6.97
C GLN A 22 -3.09 -20.80 8.12
N ASN A 23 -3.80 -21.75 8.76
CA ASN A 23 -3.25 -22.55 9.86
C ASN A 23 -2.02 -23.38 9.43
N LEU A 24 -2.00 -23.88 8.18
CA LEU A 24 -0.84 -24.62 7.65
C LEU A 24 0.39 -23.71 7.51
N LEU A 25 0.19 -22.45 7.11
CA LEU A 25 1.25 -21.46 6.93
C LEU A 25 1.78 -20.96 8.28
N GLU A 26 0.89 -20.66 9.24
CA GLU A 26 1.27 -20.24 10.60
C GLU A 26 2.01 -21.34 11.37
N ALA A 27 1.82 -22.62 10.99
CA ALA A 27 2.56 -23.74 11.57
C ALA A 27 4.02 -23.84 11.08
N ILE A 28 4.43 -23.08 10.07
CA ILE A 28 5.81 -23.07 9.56
C ILE A 28 6.71 -22.34 10.57
N ASP A 29 7.78 -23.00 11.00
CA ASP A 29 8.76 -22.42 11.91
C ASP A 29 9.38 -21.13 11.34
N GLY A 30 9.07 -20.01 12.00
CA GLY A 30 9.54 -18.68 11.64
C GLY A 30 8.47 -17.78 11.04
N VAL A 31 7.31 -18.30 10.63
CA VAL A 31 6.14 -17.48 10.27
C VAL A 31 5.50 -16.95 11.57
N GLU A 32 5.38 -15.64 11.68
CA GLU A 32 4.77 -14.95 12.82
C GLU A 32 3.27 -14.72 12.60
N SER A 33 2.88 -14.40 11.35
CA SER A 33 1.49 -14.24 10.96
C SER A 33 1.28 -14.62 9.49
N ALA A 34 0.09 -15.13 9.17
CA ALA A 34 -0.37 -15.32 7.80
C ALA A 34 -1.78 -14.75 7.66
N THR A 35 -2.00 -13.85 6.71
CA THR A 35 -3.32 -13.28 6.43
C THR A 35 -3.67 -13.53 4.97
N ILE A 36 -4.79 -14.19 4.74
CA ILE A 36 -5.34 -14.40 3.39
C ILE A 36 -6.36 -13.30 3.14
N ASP A 37 -6.21 -12.55 2.05
CA ASP A 37 -7.12 -11.44 1.75
C ASP A 37 -8.54 -11.96 1.52
N ASN A 38 -8.64 -13.03 0.73
CA ASN A 38 -9.87 -13.75 0.48
C ASN A 38 -9.61 -15.09 -0.27
N TRP A 39 -10.44 -16.11 -0.02
CA TRP A 39 -10.26 -17.44 -0.63
C TRP A 39 -10.40 -17.50 -2.16
N GLU A 40 -11.07 -16.54 -2.81
CA GLU A 40 -11.23 -16.51 -4.27
C GLU A 40 -9.97 -16.00 -4.99
N SER A 41 -9.27 -15.02 -4.42
CA SER A 41 -8.01 -14.51 -4.99
C SER A 41 -6.80 -15.36 -4.59
N GLY A 42 -6.85 -15.91 -3.37
CA GLY A 42 -5.76 -16.66 -2.76
C GLY A 42 -4.53 -15.83 -2.43
N ILE A 43 -4.61 -14.50 -2.50
CA ILE A 43 -3.53 -13.59 -2.13
C ILE A 43 -3.35 -13.69 -0.62
N THR A 44 -2.12 -13.98 -0.21
CA THR A 44 -1.75 -14.21 1.18
C THR A 44 -0.49 -13.46 1.51
N HIS A 45 -0.51 -12.79 2.66
CA HIS A 45 0.60 -12.01 3.20
C HIS A 45 1.16 -12.74 4.43
N LEU A 46 2.46 -13.01 4.40
CA LEU A 46 3.18 -13.65 5.49
C LEU A 46 4.16 -12.66 6.10
N GLU A 47 4.16 -12.58 7.42
CA GLU A 47 5.24 -11.98 8.20
C GLU A 47 6.07 -13.10 8.79
N ALA A 48 7.37 -13.10 8.53
CA ALA A 48 8.27 -14.13 9.03
C ALA A 48 9.45 -13.51 9.78
N SER A 49 9.78 -14.02 10.95
CA SER A 49 10.92 -13.58 11.79
C SER A 49 12.31 -13.83 11.14
N LYS A 50 12.36 -14.74 10.16
CA LYS A 50 13.55 -15.22 9.46
C LYS A 50 13.21 -15.60 8.02
N ASN A 51 14.25 -15.82 7.20
CA ASN A 51 14.07 -16.28 5.83
C ASN A 51 13.38 -17.65 5.81
N ILE A 52 12.24 -17.72 5.14
CA ILE A 52 11.51 -18.98 4.92
C ILE A 52 11.82 -19.50 3.51
N PRO A 53 12.40 -20.71 3.36
CA PRO A 53 12.57 -21.33 2.06
C PRO A 53 11.24 -21.55 1.35
N LEU A 54 11.19 -21.30 0.04
CA LEU A 54 9.97 -21.45 -0.74
C LEU A 54 9.39 -22.88 -0.67
N GLU A 55 10.28 -23.87 -0.70
CA GLU A 55 9.94 -25.29 -0.56
C GLU A 55 9.17 -25.59 0.73
N ALA A 56 9.49 -24.91 1.84
CA ALA A 56 8.78 -25.11 3.11
C ALA A 56 7.33 -24.62 3.04
N ILE A 57 7.08 -23.54 2.28
CA ILE A 57 5.74 -23.01 2.03
C ILE A 57 4.96 -23.96 1.12
N GLU A 58 5.59 -24.42 0.03
CA GLU A 58 4.99 -25.38 -0.90
C GLU A 58 4.62 -26.71 -0.21
N ASP A 59 5.51 -27.24 0.62
CA ASP A 59 5.28 -28.46 1.40
C ASP A 59 4.13 -28.32 2.40
N ALA A 60 4.05 -27.17 3.08
CA ALA A 60 2.96 -26.89 4.02
C ALA A 60 1.61 -26.85 3.31
N LEU A 61 1.53 -26.13 2.19
CA LEU A 61 0.31 -26.00 1.38
C LEU A 61 -0.11 -27.33 0.75
N SER A 62 0.85 -28.11 0.25
CA SER A 62 0.59 -29.39 -0.41
C SER A 62 -0.06 -30.43 0.53
N LYS A 63 0.22 -30.37 1.84
CA LYS A 63 -0.45 -31.22 2.85
C LYS A 63 -1.95 -30.96 2.94
N GLY A 64 -2.39 -29.74 2.62
CA GLY A 64 -3.79 -29.34 2.55
C GLY A 64 -4.43 -29.52 1.17
N GLY A 65 -3.67 -29.99 0.16
CA GLY A 65 -4.13 -30.06 -1.23
C GLY A 65 -4.08 -28.74 -1.99
N TYR A 66 -3.37 -27.74 -1.47
CA TYR A 66 -3.21 -26.42 -2.10
C TYR A 66 -1.90 -26.33 -2.88
N ARG A 67 -1.84 -25.38 -3.81
CA ARG A 67 -0.65 -25.15 -4.64
C ARG A 67 -0.21 -23.70 -4.55
N LEU A 68 1.09 -23.48 -4.36
CA LEU A 68 1.68 -22.17 -4.55
C LEU A 68 1.71 -21.81 -6.04
N ALA A 69 1.17 -20.65 -6.40
CA ALA A 69 1.11 -20.18 -7.78
C ALA A 69 2.15 -19.08 -8.06
N ASN A 70 2.17 -18.05 -7.22
CA ASN A 70 3.07 -16.90 -7.34
C ASN A 70 3.66 -16.51 -5.98
N THR A 71 4.80 -15.82 -5.99
CA THR A 71 5.47 -15.31 -4.79
C THR A 71 6.24 -14.02 -5.05
N SER A 72 6.19 -13.08 -4.10
CA SER A 72 7.02 -11.87 -4.05
C SER A 72 7.56 -11.75 -2.62
N LYS A 73 8.88 -11.59 -2.48
CA LYS A 73 9.58 -11.47 -1.18
C LYS A 73 10.12 -10.05 -1.02
N ARG A 74 9.82 -9.42 0.11
CA ARG A 74 10.40 -8.14 0.53
C ARG A 74 11.25 -8.36 1.78
N ALA A 75 12.53 -8.03 1.70
CA ALA A 75 13.39 -8.00 2.88
C ALA A 75 13.02 -6.81 3.76
N GLY A 76 12.68 -7.04 5.03
CA GLY A 76 12.45 -5.96 5.99
C GLY A 76 13.72 -5.11 6.18
N ASN A 77 13.60 -3.78 6.09
CA ASN A 77 14.72 -2.87 6.32
C ASN A 77 15.09 -2.84 7.82
N PRO A 78 16.32 -3.24 8.21
CA PRO A 78 16.72 -3.31 9.62
C PRO A 78 16.69 -1.96 10.34
N LEU A 79 16.79 -0.84 9.61
CA LEU A 79 16.78 0.49 10.21
C LEU A 79 15.43 0.83 10.84
N ILE A 80 14.31 0.37 10.25
CA ILE A 80 12.97 0.66 10.76
C ILE A 80 12.70 -0.07 12.08
N ALA A 81 13.09 -1.35 12.18
CA ALA A 81 12.93 -2.14 13.40
C ALA A 81 13.76 -1.59 14.56
N VAL A 82 15.00 -1.14 14.28
CA VAL A 82 15.87 -0.52 15.29
C VAL A 82 15.31 0.83 15.75
N LEU A 83 14.74 1.63 14.83
CA LEU A 83 14.13 2.92 15.17
C LEU A 83 12.90 2.74 16.08
N LEU A 84 12.00 1.81 15.76
CA LEU A 84 10.82 1.51 16.59
C LEU A 84 11.21 0.99 17.98
N LEU A 85 12.21 0.11 18.07
CA LEU A 85 12.70 -0.39 19.36
C LEU A 85 13.33 0.73 20.20
N SER A 86 14.08 1.64 19.56
CA SER A 86 14.69 2.79 20.23
C SER A 86 13.65 3.79 20.78
N LEU A 87 12.54 3.99 20.06
CA LEU A 87 11.43 4.82 20.49
C LEU A 87 10.65 4.19 21.65
N MET A 88 10.46 2.87 21.64
CA MET A 88 9.80 2.17 22.75
C MET A 88 10.64 2.19 24.03
N VAL A 89 11.96 1.99 23.93
CA VAL A 89 12.86 2.02 25.09
C VAL A 89 13.11 3.46 25.56
N GLY A 90 13.29 4.41 24.64
CA GLY A 90 13.52 5.83 24.94
C GLY A 90 12.28 6.55 25.48
N GLY A 91 11.10 6.24 24.96
CA GLY A 91 9.83 6.79 25.44
C GLY A 91 9.50 6.36 26.87
N LEU A 92 9.75 5.09 27.21
CA LEU A 92 9.56 4.58 28.57
C LEU A 92 10.51 5.24 29.58
N ALA A 93 11.78 5.49 29.20
CA ALA A 93 12.75 6.17 30.04
C ALA A 93 12.40 7.64 30.32
N LEU A 94 11.90 8.36 29.30
CA LEU A 94 11.45 9.75 29.43
C LEU A 94 10.23 9.88 30.37
N ILE A 95 9.27 8.94 30.29
CA ILE A 95 8.11 8.89 31.18
C ILE A 95 8.55 8.70 32.65
N ILE A 96 9.52 7.83 32.91
CA ILE A 96 10.06 7.56 34.27
C ILE A 96 10.80 8.80 34.83
N ILE A 97 11.53 9.54 34.00
CA ILE A 97 12.26 10.75 34.42
C ILE A 97 11.29 11.91 34.71
N VAL A 98 10.22 12.06 33.93
CA VAL A 98 9.20 13.08 34.17
C VAL A 98 8.33 12.75 35.41
N PHE A 99 8.09 11.46 35.71
CA PHE A 99 7.35 11.07 36.91
C PHE A 99 8.17 11.24 38.20
N SER A 100 9.48 10.98 38.17
CA SER A 100 10.36 11.15 39.34
C SER A 100 10.63 12.62 39.70
N SER A 101 10.54 13.54 38.74
CA SER A 101 10.71 14.97 38.99
C SER A 101 9.48 15.68 39.59
N ARG A 102 8.30 15.05 39.59
CA ARG A 102 7.09 15.62 40.21
C ARG A 102 6.88 15.30 41.69
N PHE A 103 7.74 14.47 42.30
CA PHE A 103 7.61 14.06 43.70
C PHE A 103 8.49 14.86 44.69
N ALA A 104 9.31 15.80 44.19
CA ALA A 104 10.22 16.58 45.01
C ALA A 104 9.83 18.06 45.04
N ALA A 105 8.72 18.39 45.71
CA ALA A 105 8.55 19.62 46.50
C ALA A 105 7.08 19.82 46.88
N ARG A 106 6.73 19.53 48.14
CA ARG A 106 5.70 20.32 48.81
C ARG A 106 6.07 20.46 50.29
N PRO A 107 6.52 21.63 50.75
CA PRO A 107 6.79 21.85 52.16
C PRO A 107 5.48 21.88 52.95
N THR A 108 5.53 21.20 54.09
CA THR A 108 4.56 21.22 55.19
C THR A 108 4.34 22.63 55.71
N SER A 109 3.08 23.06 55.77
CA SER A 109 2.62 24.13 56.66
C SER A 109 1.29 23.71 57.27
N LEU A 110 1.25 23.75 58.60
CA LEU A 110 0.13 23.37 59.48
C LEU A 110 -0.65 24.63 59.89
N ALA A 111 -1.90 24.39 60.30
CA ALA A 111 -2.95 25.30 60.79
C ALA A 111 -3.88 25.81 59.65
N GLU A 112 -5.21 25.73 59.75
CA GLU A 112 -6.08 25.65 60.92
C GLU A 112 -7.45 25.06 60.51
N ILE A 113 -8.10 24.30 61.40
CA ILE A 113 -9.45 23.72 61.20
C ILE A 113 -10.51 24.72 61.70
N PRO A 114 -11.59 24.94 60.93
CA PRO A 114 -12.94 24.91 61.51
C PRO A 114 -13.85 24.01 60.65
N SER A 115 -14.35 22.90 61.19
CA SER A 115 -15.60 22.81 61.97
C SER A 115 -16.86 23.12 61.16
N ASN A 116 -17.57 22.02 60.87
CA ASN A 116 -19.02 21.85 61.00
C ASN A 116 -19.88 21.85 59.73
N ASN A 117 -20.52 20.69 59.53
CA ASN A 117 -21.90 20.43 59.12
C ASN A 117 -22.58 21.43 58.17
N ASN A 118 -23.08 20.93 57.04
CA ASN A 118 -24.49 20.53 56.86
C ASN A 118 -24.91 20.47 55.38
N GLN A 119 -25.78 19.49 55.09
CA GLN A 119 -26.90 19.55 54.12
C GLN A 119 -26.60 19.35 52.62
N ASN A 120 -26.84 18.11 52.19
CA ASN A 120 -27.79 17.68 51.15
C ASN A 120 -28.25 18.63 50.04
N LEU A 121 -28.21 18.06 48.83
CA LEU A 121 -29.23 18.06 47.77
C LEU A 121 -29.93 19.38 47.44
N THR A 122 -29.73 19.89 46.22
CA THR A 122 -30.71 19.72 45.13
C THR A 122 -30.20 20.32 43.81
N SER A 123 -30.51 19.58 42.74
CA SER A 123 -31.00 20.00 41.42
C SER A 123 -30.53 21.34 40.83
N THR A 124 -30.13 21.32 39.54
CA THR A 124 -30.95 21.85 38.43
C THR A 124 -30.11 21.92 37.14
N THR A 125 -30.68 21.27 36.12
CA THR A 125 -30.51 21.36 34.65
C THR A 125 -29.55 22.37 34.04
N VAL A 126 -28.81 21.90 33.02
CA VAL A 126 -28.54 22.66 31.79
C VAL A 126 -28.75 21.71 30.59
N GLU A 127 -29.59 22.18 29.66
CA GLU A 127 -30.01 21.62 28.37
C GLU A 127 -28.79 21.34 27.45
N SER A 128 -28.71 20.25 26.67
CA SER A 128 -29.46 19.86 25.46
C SER A 128 -29.39 20.87 24.31
N GLU A 129 -28.55 20.59 23.31
CA GLU A 129 -28.59 20.98 21.89
C GLU A 129 -27.24 20.54 21.28
N THR A 130 -27.08 19.82 20.17
CA THR A 130 -27.91 19.58 18.98
C THR A 130 -27.55 18.21 18.36
N ALA A 131 -28.57 17.49 17.90
CA ALA A 131 -28.45 16.40 16.95
C ALA A 131 -28.98 16.92 15.61
N SER A 132 -28.18 16.76 14.55
CA SER A 132 -28.51 17.15 13.17
C SER A 132 -28.07 16.00 12.28
N THR A 133 -28.91 14.97 12.22
CA THR A 133 -29.58 14.47 11.00
C THR A 133 -28.67 13.76 10.00
N ASN A 134 -28.69 12.43 10.11
CA ASN A 134 -28.37 11.50 9.03
C ASN A 134 -29.39 11.70 7.91
N GLU A 135 -28.92 12.17 6.76
CA GLU A 135 -29.62 12.05 5.49
C GLU A 135 -28.84 11.05 4.65
N ILE A 136 -29.29 9.80 4.69
CA ILE A 136 -28.89 8.75 3.76
C ILE A 136 -29.65 9.05 2.48
N ALA A 137 -29.00 9.78 1.57
CA ALA A 137 -29.46 9.97 0.20
C ALA A 137 -28.92 8.83 -0.67
N ASP A 138 -29.82 8.31 -1.48
CA ASP A 138 -29.65 7.19 -2.39
C ASP A 138 -28.39 7.30 -3.27
N ILE A 139 -27.46 6.35 -3.14
CA ILE A 139 -26.37 6.17 -4.10
C ILE A 139 -26.94 5.36 -5.26
N GLU A 140 -27.41 6.06 -6.29
CA GLU A 140 -27.60 5.47 -7.62
C GLU A 140 -26.25 4.95 -8.14
N THR A 141 -26.17 3.64 -8.31
CA THR A 141 -25.06 2.87 -8.85
C THR A 141 -24.94 3.04 -10.37
N ASN A 142 -24.57 4.24 -10.86
CA ASN A 142 -24.22 4.45 -12.27
C ASN A 142 -23.41 5.74 -12.53
N ASN A 143 -22.35 5.97 -11.76
CA ASN A 143 -21.35 6.96 -12.11
C ASN A 143 -19.98 6.29 -12.08
N THR A 144 -19.40 6.02 -13.26
CA THR A 144 -18.02 5.54 -13.36
C THR A 144 -17.12 6.63 -12.80
N ALA A 145 -16.80 6.53 -11.51
CA ALA A 145 -16.00 7.53 -10.83
C ALA A 145 -14.68 7.66 -11.58
N SER A 146 -14.30 8.89 -11.90
CA SER A 146 -13.07 9.19 -12.58
C SER A 146 -12.18 10.02 -11.67
N PHE A 147 -10.90 9.68 -11.70
CA PHE A 147 -9.89 10.19 -10.81
C PHE A 147 -8.81 10.87 -11.61
N THR A 148 -8.22 11.88 -11.00
CA THR A 148 -7.11 12.62 -11.59
C THR A 148 -5.88 12.34 -10.75
N LEU A 149 -4.80 11.90 -11.39
CA LEU A 149 -3.51 11.68 -10.75
C LEU A 149 -2.52 12.76 -11.21
N PRO A 150 -1.75 13.37 -10.29
CA PRO A 150 -0.63 14.21 -10.67
C PRO A 150 0.46 13.38 -11.36
N ILE A 151 0.90 13.84 -12.53
CA ILE A 151 2.06 13.32 -13.26
C ILE A 151 3.29 14.08 -12.78
N ILE A 152 4.35 13.35 -12.43
CA ILE A 152 5.61 13.97 -12.02
C ILE A 152 6.41 14.49 -13.21
N ALA A 153 7.16 15.56 -13.00
CA ALA A 153 8.17 15.98 -13.96
C ALA A 153 9.35 14.99 -14.00
N LEU A 154 9.80 14.67 -15.21
CA LEU A 154 10.97 13.83 -15.48
C LEU A 154 12.12 14.63 -16.08
N ASP A 155 11.99 15.96 -16.14
CA ASP A 155 13.01 16.85 -16.68
C ASP A 155 14.19 16.94 -15.71
N ASN A 156 15.39 16.57 -16.15
CA ASN A 156 16.62 16.58 -15.35
C ASN A 156 16.50 15.75 -14.05
N PRO A 157 16.26 14.43 -14.15
CA PRO A 157 16.16 13.58 -12.97
C PRO A 157 17.51 13.60 -12.21
N PRO A 158 17.50 13.49 -10.87
CA PRO A 158 18.73 13.40 -10.09
C PRO A 158 19.63 12.26 -10.63
N GLU A 159 20.95 12.43 -10.63
CA GLU A 159 21.88 11.35 -10.98
C GLU A 159 22.06 10.33 -9.83
N GLN A 160 21.85 10.78 -8.59
CA GLN A 160 21.95 9.97 -7.37
C GLN A 160 20.60 9.96 -6.65
N PRO A 161 20.26 8.89 -5.90
CA PRO A 161 19.02 8.87 -5.15
C PRO A 161 19.06 10.02 -4.12
N PRO A 162 18.03 10.88 -4.08
CA PRO A 162 17.95 11.90 -3.04
C PRO A 162 17.99 11.24 -1.66
N ALA A 163 18.51 11.97 -0.67
CA ALA A 163 18.48 11.45 0.70
C ALA A 163 17.02 11.21 1.11
N LEU A 164 16.71 10.01 1.60
CA LEU A 164 15.38 9.68 2.10
C LEU A 164 15.04 10.61 3.27
N ASN A 165 14.24 11.63 2.98
CA ASN A 165 13.78 12.56 3.98
C ASN A 165 12.33 12.23 4.33
N PHE A 166 12.16 11.50 5.44
CA PHE A 166 10.83 11.16 5.97
C PHE A 166 10.08 12.36 6.57
N SER A 167 10.69 13.55 6.59
CA SER A 167 10.13 14.78 7.19
C SER A 167 9.74 15.86 6.17
N VAL A 168 9.64 15.51 4.89
CA VAL A 168 9.23 16.44 3.84
C VAL A 168 7.80 16.09 3.45
N THR A 169 6.90 17.09 3.52
CA THR A 169 5.63 17.03 2.78
C THR A 169 5.98 16.71 1.34
N PRO A 170 5.39 15.68 0.71
CA PRO A 170 5.76 15.32 -0.64
C PRO A 170 5.49 16.50 -1.58
N ASP A 171 6.53 17.29 -1.86
CA ASP A 171 6.52 18.30 -2.90
C ASP A 171 6.59 17.53 -4.20
N VAL A 172 5.41 17.22 -4.74
CA VAL A 172 5.28 16.64 -6.07
C VAL A 172 5.50 17.78 -7.05
N GLU A 173 6.62 17.76 -7.76
CA GLU A 173 6.80 18.62 -8.92
C GLU A 173 5.93 18.07 -10.06
N ILE A 174 4.79 18.72 -10.28
CA ILE A 174 3.75 18.28 -11.21
C ILE A 174 4.04 18.80 -12.61
N ALA A 175 4.23 17.90 -13.57
CA ALA A 175 4.30 18.23 -15.00
C ALA A 175 2.93 18.31 -15.67
N GLY A 176 1.92 17.68 -15.07
CA GLY A 176 0.56 17.66 -15.55
C GLY A 176 -0.31 16.70 -14.76
N GLU A 177 -1.45 16.35 -15.30
CA GLU A 177 -2.39 15.45 -14.66
C GLU A 177 -2.89 14.41 -15.67
N ILE A 178 -3.19 13.22 -15.19
CA ILE A 178 -3.83 12.17 -15.97
C ILE A 178 -5.17 11.81 -15.37
N ARG A 179 -6.18 11.67 -16.23
CA ARG A 179 -7.50 11.16 -15.86
C ARG A 179 -7.53 9.64 -16.04
N ILE A 180 -8.02 8.93 -15.03
CA ILE A 180 -8.34 7.51 -15.05
C ILE A 180 -9.86 7.33 -14.87
N PRO A 181 -10.56 6.55 -15.72
CA PRO A 181 -10.05 5.96 -16.95
C PRO A 181 -9.67 7.01 -18.01
N ASP A 182 -8.64 6.70 -18.78
CA ASP A 182 -8.19 7.50 -19.92
C ASP A 182 -9.17 7.31 -21.08
N ASN A 183 -9.81 8.40 -21.52
CA ASN A 183 -10.76 8.36 -22.63
C ASN A 183 -10.12 8.69 -23.99
N GLU A 184 -8.83 9.04 -24.03
CA GLU A 184 -8.10 9.35 -25.26
C GLU A 184 -7.58 8.09 -25.95
N ARG A 185 -7.00 7.17 -25.16
CA ARG A 185 -6.36 5.96 -25.67
C ARG A 185 -7.25 4.73 -25.50
N PRO A 186 -7.34 3.83 -26.50
CA PRO A 186 -8.07 2.56 -26.42
C PRO A 186 -7.82 1.79 -25.13
N ILE A 187 -6.55 1.69 -24.71
CA ILE A 187 -6.16 0.98 -23.50
C ILE A 187 -5.16 1.77 -22.66
N THR A 188 -5.25 1.56 -21.34
CA THR A 188 -4.30 2.08 -20.35
C THR A 188 -3.81 0.96 -19.45
N VAL A 189 -2.50 0.79 -19.36
CA VAL A 189 -1.86 -0.09 -18.38
C VAL A 189 -1.50 0.74 -17.15
N LEU A 190 -1.94 0.29 -15.98
CA LEU A 190 -1.56 0.84 -14.68
C LEU A 190 -0.66 -0.17 -13.96
N LEU A 191 0.57 0.21 -13.69
CA LEU A 191 1.50 -0.54 -12.84
C LEU A 191 1.61 0.17 -11.49
N PHE A 192 1.18 -0.49 -10.42
CA PHE A 192 1.17 0.06 -9.07
C PHE A 192 2.47 -0.32 -8.35
N GLY A 193 3.17 0.69 -7.83
CA GLY A 193 4.46 0.47 -7.21
C GLY A 193 4.87 1.58 -6.27
N THR A 194 6.16 1.61 -5.95
CA THR A 194 6.80 2.74 -5.28
C THR A 194 8.26 2.80 -5.69
N ALA A 195 8.87 3.98 -5.59
CA ALA A 195 10.28 4.14 -5.93
C ALA A 195 11.18 3.16 -5.14
N GLY A 196 12.04 2.43 -5.87
CA GLY A 196 12.93 1.41 -5.28
C GLY A 196 12.31 0.02 -5.11
N CYS A 197 11.04 -0.18 -5.49
CA CYS A 197 10.45 -1.51 -5.57
C CYS A 197 11.12 -2.35 -6.67
N SER A 198 11.80 -3.44 -6.29
CA SER A 198 12.59 -4.26 -7.23
C SER A 198 11.75 -4.93 -8.31
N THR A 199 10.64 -5.56 -7.91
CA THR A 199 9.72 -6.28 -8.79
C THR A 199 8.95 -5.31 -9.70
N CYS A 200 8.36 -4.25 -9.13
CA CYS A 200 7.78 -3.15 -9.92
C CYS A 200 8.78 -2.57 -10.93
N GLY A 201 10.06 -2.46 -10.58
CA GLY A 201 11.11 -1.94 -11.46
C GLY A 201 11.38 -2.84 -12.67
N ILE A 202 11.46 -4.16 -12.47
CA ILE A 202 11.62 -5.14 -13.57
C ILE A 202 10.43 -5.06 -14.53
N GLU A 203 9.23 -4.89 -13.99
CA GLU A 203 8.03 -4.78 -14.79
C GLU A 203 7.95 -3.46 -15.57
N ALA A 204 8.26 -2.34 -14.91
CA ALA A 204 8.36 -1.03 -15.55
C ALA A 204 9.35 -1.02 -16.71
N GLN A 205 10.50 -1.69 -16.58
CA GLN A 205 11.46 -1.86 -17.67
C GLN A 205 10.88 -2.64 -18.86
N SER A 206 10.06 -3.65 -18.56
CA SER A 206 9.42 -4.47 -19.58
C SER A 206 8.36 -3.68 -20.33
N LEU A 207 7.51 -2.95 -19.60
CA LEU A 207 6.54 -2.05 -20.18
C LEU A 207 7.18 -0.92 -20.98
N ALA A 208 8.31 -0.36 -20.53
CA ALA A 208 9.06 0.65 -21.27
C ALA A 208 9.49 0.16 -22.65
N ARG A 209 10.01 -1.07 -22.75
CA ARG A 209 10.34 -1.70 -24.05
C ARG A 209 9.09 -1.93 -24.90
N ILE A 210 8.01 -2.42 -24.30
CA ILE A 210 6.74 -2.67 -25.02
C ILE A 210 6.22 -1.37 -25.63
N VAL A 211 6.26 -0.26 -24.89
CA VAL A 211 5.84 1.07 -25.37
C VAL A 211 6.72 1.56 -26.53
N GLU A 212 8.02 1.26 -26.57
CA GLU A 212 8.88 1.61 -27.72
C GLU A 212 8.48 0.85 -29.00
N GLU A 213 7.91 -0.34 -28.86
CA GLU A 213 7.49 -1.20 -29.96
C GLU A 213 6.04 -0.91 -30.44
N HIS A 214 5.27 -0.13 -29.67
CA HIS A 214 3.87 0.17 -29.93
C HIS A 214 3.63 1.66 -30.19
N ASP A 215 2.55 1.97 -30.89
CA ASP A 215 2.12 3.35 -31.08
C ASP A 215 1.44 3.89 -29.81
N THR A 216 2.00 4.98 -29.27
CA THR A 216 1.46 5.70 -28.10
C THR A 216 0.09 6.35 -28.34
N GLU A 217 -0.41 6.39 -29.58
CA GLU A 217 -1.80 6.77 -29.88
C GLU A 217 -2.81 5.72 -29.38
N HIS A 218 -2.39 4.45 -29.26
CA HIS A 218 -3.28 3.34 -28.92
C HIS A 218 -3.06 2.77 -27.51
N LEU A 219 -1.89 3.02 -26.91
CA LEU A 219 -1.48 2.50 -25.62
C LEU A 219 -0.94 3.62 -24.72
N ARG A 220 -1.45 3.69 -23.48
CA ARG A 220 -0.78 4.42 -22.39
C ARG A 220 -0.29 3.43 -21.35
N VAL A 221 0.90 3.68 -20.82
CA VAL A 221 1.37 3.00 -19.61
C VAL A 221 1.65 4.05 -18.54
N VAL A 222 1.11 3.82 -17.34
CA VAL A 222 1.25 4.68 -16.19
C VAL A 222 1.82 3.87 -15.03
N PHE A 223 2.99 4.25 -14.54
CA PHE A 223 3.46 3.82 -13.23
C PHE A 223 2.81 4.70 -12.17
N VAL A 224 2.14 4.10 -11.20
CA VAL A 224 1.44 4.79 -10.11
C VAL A 224 2.16 4.52 -8.80
N ASP A 225 2.83 5.53 -8.24
CA ASP A 225 3.41 5.44 -6.90
C ASP A 225 2.32 5.61 -5.84
N ILE A 226 2.01 4.52 -5.12
CA ILE A 226 0.91 4.49 -4.13
C ILE A 226 1.35 4.83 -2.69
N TYR A 227 2.65 5.07 -2.48
CA TYR A 227 3.18 5.46 -1.17
C TYR A 227 3.95 6.77 -1.20
N ASN A 228 4.41 7.20 -2.37
CA ASN A 228 5.14 8.45 -2.59
C ASN A 228 6.34 8.60 -1.63
N VAL A 229 7.06 7.50 -1.38
CA VAL A 229 8.18 7.50 -0.44
C VAL A 229 9.34 8.27 -1.05
N GLY A 230 9.73 9.37 -0.41
CA GLY A 230 10.84 10.22 -0.87
C GLY A 230 10.44 11.29 -1.90
N GLY A 231 9.16 11.40 -2.26
CA GLY A 231 8.64 12.46 -3.14
C GLY A 231 8.93 12.27 -4.64
N SER A 232 8.52 13.24 -5.45
CA SER A 232 8.60 13.14 -6.92
C SER A 232 10.03 13.01 -7.45
N GLN A 233 11.02 13.63 -6.80
CA GLN A 233 12.43 13.52 -7.22
C GLN A 233 12.98 12.11 -7.06
N GLN A 234 12.57 11.39 -6.01
CA GLN A 234 12.95 10.00 -5.79
C GLN A 234 12.32 9.09 -6.86
N LEU A 235 11.07 9.38 -7.23
CA LEU A 235 10.36 8.68 -8.30
C LEU A 235 10.95 8.99 -9.69
N ALA A 236 11.31 10.24 -9.97
CA ALA A 236 11.98 10.65 -11.22
C ALA A 236 13.37 10.01 -11.37
N TRP A 237 14.16 9.98 -10.29
CA TRP A 237 15.42 9.24 -10.25
C TRP A 237 15.20 7.76 -10.56
N PHE A 238 14.17 7.15 -9.97
CA PHE A 238 13.86 5.74 -10.18
C PHE A 238 13.49 5.44 -11.64
N ALA A 239 12.63 6.27 -12.24
CA ALA A 239 12.29 6.19 -13.67
C ALA A 239 13.55 6.25 -14.56
N ASN A 240 14.48 7.16 -14.23
CA ASN A 240 15.73 7.34 -14.96
C ASN A 240 16.66 6.12 -14.87
N VAL A 241 16.93 5.61 -13.67
CA VAL A 241 17.83 4.46 -13.50
C VAL A 241 17.27 3.18 -14.13
N LEU A 242 15.95 3.06 -14.19
CA LEU A 242 15.28 1.97 -14.90
C LEU A 242 15.33 2.13 -16.42
N GLN A 243 15.65 3.31 -16.95
CA GLN A 243 15.49 3.66 -18.37
C GLN A 243 14.03 3.52 -18.83
N ALA A 244 13.10 3.93 -17.95
CA ALA A 244 11.66 3.84 -18.17
C ALA A 244 11.00 5.24 -18.17
N THR A 245 11.74 6.27 -18.57
CA THR A 245 11.26 7.66 -18.64
C THR A 245 10.29 7.91 -19.80
N ASN A 246 10.13 6.95 -20.70
CA ASN A 246 9.10 6.95 -21.74
C ASN A 246 7.70 6.56 -21.23
N LEU A 247 7.60 6.07 -19.99
CA LEU A 247 6.31 5.83 -19.33
C LEU A 247 5.76 7.12 -18.73
N THR A 248 4.46 7.15 -18.46
CA THR A 248 3.88 8.18 -17.58
C THR A 248 4.12 7.77 -16.12
N TRP A 249 4.61 8.68 -15.29
CA TRP A 249 4.83 8.43 -13.86
C TRP A 249 3.91 9.34 -13.05
N ALA A 250 3.03 8.75 -12.25
CA ALA A 250 2.01 9.46 -11.49
C ALA A 250 2.03 9.02 -10.02
N VAL A 251 1.38 9.80 -9.16
CA VAL A 251 1.32 9.54 -7.72
C VAL A 251 -0.14 9.43 -7.28
N ASP A 252 -0.47 8.38 -6.53
CA ASP A 252 -1.76 8.26 -5.83
C ASP A 252 -1.65 8.92 -4.45
N THR A 253 -1.68 10.25 -4.42
CA THR A 253 -1.40 11.06 -3.23
C THR A 253 -2.35 10.81 -2.07
N GLU A 254 -3.60 10.47 -2.38
CA GLU A 254 -4.66 10.26 -1.40
C GLU A 254 -4.96 8.77 -1.16
N GLY A 255 -4.29 7.86 -1.89
CA GLY A 255 -4.54 6.42 -1.82
C GLY A 255 -5.90 6.00 -2.38
N VAL A 256 -6.55 6.87 -3.16
CA VAL A 256 -7.93 6.68 -3.62
C VAL A 256 -7.99 5.57 -4.66
N LEU A 257 -7.04 5.52 -5.60
CA LEU A 257 -7.01 4.42 -6.57
C LEU A 257 -6.66 3.11 -5.90
N ARG A 258 -5.72 3.14 -4.94
CA ARG A 258 -5.35 1.96 -4.16
C ARG A 258 -6.56 1.34 -3.47
N GLU A 259 -7.34 2.16 -2.78
CA GLU A 259 -8.54 1.71 -2.06
C GLU A 259 -9.65 1.26 -3.02
N LEU A 260 -9.94 2.05 -4.05
CA LEU A 260 -11.03 1.76 -4.98
C LEU A 260 -10.79 0.49 -5.80
N LEU A 261 -9.58 0.29 -6.30
CA LEU A 261 -9.24 -0.85 -7.14
C LEU A 261 -8.81 -2.06 -6.31
N GLY A 262 -8.66 -1.90 -4.98
CA GLY A 262 -8.18 -2.93 -4.07
C GLY A 262 -6.82 -3.47 -4.49
N VAL A 263 -5.89 -2.58 -4.85
CA VAL A 263 -4.56 -2.93 -5.35
C VAL A 263 -3.50 -2.68 -4.29
N ASP A 264 -2.38 -3.38 -4.42
CA ASP A 264 -1.16 -3.12 -3.66
C ASP A 264 0.02 -2.98 -4.64
N ILE A 265 1.23 -2.71 -4.16
CA ILE A 265 2.39 -2.70 -5.06
C ILE A 265 2.59 -4.08 -5.70
N ASP A 266 3.23 -4.08 -6.87
CA ASP A 266 3.34 -5.24 -7.78
C ASP A 266 2.02 -5.60 -8.49
N ALA A 267 0.96 -4.78 -8.37
CA ALA A 267 -0.25 -5.00 -9.14
C ALA A 267 -0.16 -4.32 -10.51
N THR A 268 -0.68 -5.00 -11.54
CA THR A 268 -0.78 -4.48 -12.90
C THR A 268 -2.18 -4.68 -13.44
N LEU A 269 -2.75 -3.62 -13.97
CA LEU A 269 -4.08 -3.62 -14.55
C LEU A 269 -4.03 -3.10 -15.98
N ILE A 270 -4.76 -3.74 -16.88
CA ILE A 270 -5.04 -3.20 -18.22
C ILE A 270 -6.50 -2.79 -18.25
N LEU A 271 -6.75 -1.52 -18.51
CA LEU A 271 -8.07 -0.91 -18.55
C LEU A 271 -8.43 -0.53 -19.99
N ASP A 272 -9.71 -0.64 -20.36
CA ASP A 272 -10.24 0.01 -21.56
C ASP A 272 -10.58 1.51 -21.32
N ARG A 273 -11.06 2.19 -22.36
CA ARG A 273 -11.50 3.62 -22.30
C ARG A 273 -12.62 3.89 -21.29
N GLN A 274 -13.40 2.89 -20.92
CA GLN A 274 -14.48 3.02 -19.97
C GLN A 274 -14.04 2.67 -18.55
N GLY A 275 -12.80 2.20 -18.36
CA GLY A 275 -12.25 1.77 -17.08
C GLY A 275 -12.58 0.33 -16.72
N ASN A 276 -13.10 -0.48 -17.65
CA ASN A 276 -13.24 -1.91 -17.41
C ASN A 276 -11.87 -2.56 -17.37
N ILE A 277 -11.68 -3.45 -16.40
CA ILE A 277 -10.43 -4.21 -16.23
C ILE A 277 -10.44 -5.37 -17.23
N LEU A 278 -9.59 -5.28 -18.25
CA LEU A 278 -9.37 -6.32 -19.25
C LEU A 278 -8.38 -7.39 -18.76
N TYR A 279 -7.43 -6.98 -17.92
CA TYR A 279 -6.46 -7.85 -17.28
C TYR A 279 -6.07 -7.30 -15.91
N ARG A 280 -5.80 -8.20 -14.97
CA ARG A 280 -5.25 -7.88 -13.65
C ARG A 280 -4.26 -8.97 -13.24
N ASP A 281 -3.12 -8.53 -12.73
CA ASP A 281 -2.20 -9.33 -11.93
C ASP A 281 -1.90 -8.59 -10.62
N ASP A 282 -1.62 -9.33 -9.57
CA ASP A 282 -1.26 -8.80 -8.25
C ASP A 282 0.18 -9.20 -7.86
N PHE A 283 0.94 -9.70 -8.83
CA PHE A 283 2.33 -10.12 -8.73
C PHE A 283 3.12 -9.57 -9.92
N LEU A 284 4.44 -9.77 -9.88
CA LEU A 284 5.31 -9.50 -11.03
C LEU A 284 4.80 -10.25 -12.26
N THR A 285 4.32 -9.51 -13.25
CA THR A 285 3.90 -10.08 -14.52
C THR A 285 5.12 -10.26 -15.44
N PRO A 286 5.41 -11.47 -15.96
CA PRO A 286 6.51 -11.67 -16.89
C PRO A 286 6.32 -10.91 -18.21
N ASP A 287 7.41 -10.43 -18.82
CA ASP A 287 7.42 -9.67 -20.09
C ASP A 287 6.58 -10.33 -21.20
N ALA A 288 6.69 -11.66 -21.37
CA ALA A 288 5.92 -12.39 -22.37
C ALA A 288 4.40 -12.35 -22.11
N VAL A 289 3.98 -12.40 -20.85
CA VAL A 289 2.57 -12.32 -20.46
C VAL A 289 2.07 -10.90 -20.67
N LEU A 290 2.84 -9.88 -20.28
CA LEU A 290 2.49 -8.48 -20.54
C LEU A 290 2.23 -8.23 -22.03
N ARG A 291 3.13 -8.69 -22.90
CA ARG A 291 2.98 -8.55 -24.36
C ARG A 291 1.70 -9.20 -24.85
N GLU A 292 1.48 -10.45 -24.48
CA GLU A 292 0.29 -11.19 -24.88
C GLU A 292 -1.00 -10.49 -24.42
N GLN A 293 -1.06 -10.03 -23.18
CA GLN A 293 -2.27 -9.38 -22.65
C GLN A 293 -2.50 -7.99 -23.23
N ILE A 294 -1.43 -7.22 -23.48
CA ILE A 294 -1.53 -5.91 -24.14
C ILE A 294 -2.00 -6.07 -25.58
N GLU A 295 -1.45 -7.03 -26.34
CA GLU A 295 -1.89 -7.33 -27.72
C GLU A 295 -3.36 -7.73 -27.75
N ARG A 296 -3.79 -8.66 -26.88
CA ARG A 296 -5.20 -9.05 -26.76
C ARG A 296 -6.12 -7.87 -26.42
N ALA A 297 -5.67 -6.98 -25.53
CA ALA A 297 -6.43 -5.80 -25.14
C ALA A 297 -6.54 -4.77 -26.30
N LEU A 298 -5.47 -4.57 -27.07
CA LEU A 298 -5.48 -3.72 -28.26
C LEU A 298 -6.42 -4.26 -29.33
N GLU A 299 -6.36 -5.57 -29.61
CA GLU A 299 -7.26 -6.23 -30.56
C GLU A 299 -8.73 -6.12 -30.16
N ALA A 300 -9.03 -6.16 -28.85
CA ALA A 300 -10.40 -6.03 -28.34
C ALA A 300 -10.93 -4.58 -28.40
N ALA A 301 -10.05 -3.58 -28.48
CA ALA A 301 -10.38 -2.16 -28.39
C ALA A 301 -10.46 -1.43 -29.75
N LEU A 302 -10.07 -2.10 -30.86
CA LEU A 302 -10.10 -1.61 -32.24
C LEU A 302 -11.31 -2.15 -33.03
#